data_AF-A0A409WTS2-F1
#
_entry.id   AF-A0A409WTS2-F1
#
_cell.length_a   1.000
_cell.length_b   1.000
_cell.length_c   1.000
_cell.angle_alpha   90.00
_cell.angle_beta   90.00
_cell.angle_gamma   90.00
#
_symmetry.space_group_name_H-M   'P 1'
#
loop_
_entity.id
_entity.type
_entity.pdbx_description
1 polymer ?
#
loop_
_entity_poly.entity_id
_entity_poly.type
_entity_poly.pdbx_seq_one_letter_code
_entity_poly.pdbx_strand_id
1 'polypeptide(L)'
;WVLASRLEEADGRSIRARALLEKARLVNPANEVLWAEAVAVEERAAVAASSAPSLAGASAGVGAGTPAPISSATSAQAKAMLSRALQECPSSGLLWALALWSELRASRKTKSVDALRKTKDSPLVVCTVARVLWADRMVERAGDWFGRATATDPDLGDVWAWWLKFERQHGNEKQREIVRTKCVAAEPHHSPV
;
A
#
# COMPACT_ATOMS: atom_id res chain seq x y z
N TRP A 1 18.66 -1.23 -7.51
CA TRP A 1 18.36 -1.94 -6.24
C TRP A 1 16.98 -2.58 -6.27
N VAL A 2 15.88 -1.82 -6.32
CA VAL A 2 14.49 -2.37 -6.37
C VAL A 2 14.27 -3.36 -7.53
N LEU A 3 14.61 -2.98 -8.77
CA LEU A 3 14.45 -3.89 -9.92
C LEU A 3 15.33 -5.14 -9.79
N ALA A 4 16.52 -4.99 -9.22
CA ALA A 4 17.43 -6.12 -8.99
C ALA A 4 16.88 -7.06 -7.91
N SER A 5 16.27 -6.55 -6.83
CA SER A 5 15.64 -7.42 -5.83
C SER A 5 14.44 -8.18 -6.41
N ARG A 6 13.63 -7.52 -7.25
CA ARG A 6 12.50 -8.16 -7.94
C ARG A 6 12.96 -9.25 -8.90
N LEU A 7 14.08 -9.03 -9.61
CA LEU A 7 14.68 -10.05 -10.47
C LEU A 7 15.15 -11.26 -9.67
N GLU A 8 15.81 -11.06 -8.53
CA GLU A 8 16.25 -12.17 -7.66
C GLU A 8 15.05 -12.93 -7.07
N GLU A 9 13.94 -12.25 -6.73
CA GLU A 9 12.70 -12.92 -6.32
C GLU A 9 12.06 -13.74 -7.46
N ALA A 10 12.08 -13.24 -8.70
CA ALA A 10 11.58 -13.97 -9.86
C ALA A 10 12.36 -15.26 -10.12
N ASP A 11 13.66 -15.27 -9.80
CA ASP A 11 14.53 -16.45 -9.83
C ASP A 11 14.37 -17.37 -8.61
N GLY A 12 13.44 -17.07 -7.69
CA GLY A 12 13.24 -17.82 -6.43
C GLY A 12 14.31 -17.57 -5.36
N ARG A 13 15.22 -16.61 -5.57
CA ARG A 13 16.36 -16.29 -4.68
C ARG A 13 16.01 -15.20 -3.68
N SER A 14 14.94 -15.40 -2.89
CA SER A 14 14.44 -14.40 -1.92
C SER A 14 15.47 -13.98 -0.86
N ILE A 15 16.38 -14.88 -0.47
CA ILE A 15 17.48 -14.56 0.47
C ILE A 15 18.43 -13.51 -0.14
N ARG A 16 18.74 -13.65 -1.43
CA ARG A 16 19.61 -12.71 -2.15
C ARG A 16 18.93 -11.37 -2.37
N ALA A 17 17.62 -11.37 -2.65
CA ALA A 17 16.81 -10.15 -2.71
C ALA A 17 16.86 -9.35 -1.39
N ARG A 18 16.73 -10.02 -0.23
CA ARG A 18 16.85 -9.38 1.08
C ARG A 18 18.23 -8.77 1.33
N ALA A 19 19.28 -9.54 1.08
CA ALA A 19 20.66 -9.08 1.26
C ALA A 19 20.98 -7.87 0.36
N LEU A 20 20.47 -7.89 -0.88
CA LEU A 20 20.62 -6.79 -1.82
C LEU A 20 19.93 -5.51 -1.33
N LEU A 21 18.71 -5.63 -0.81
CA LEU A 21 17.97 -4.49 -0.25
C LEU A 21 18.58 -4.00 1.08
N GLU A 22 19.11 -4.89 1.91
CA GLU A 22 19.82 -4.50 3.12
C GLU A 22 21.06 -3.66 2.79
N LYS A 23 21.87 -4.11 1.83
CA LYS A 23 22.99 -3.31 1.31
C LYS A 23 22.53 -1.96 0.74
N ALA A 24 21.42 -1.94 0.00
CA ALA A 24 20.88 -0.71 -0.55
C ALA A 24 20.48 0.30 0.54
N ARG A 25 19.87 -0.17 1.63
CA ARG A 25 19.47 0.67 2.77
C ARG A 25 20.66 1.17 3.59
N LEU A 26 21.77 0.43 3.65
CA LEU A 26 23.00 0.94 4.26
C LEU A 26 23.59 2.11 3.46
N VAL A 27 23.48 2.07 2.13
CA VAL A 27 23.97 3.14 1.26
C VAL A 27 23.00 4.32 1.21
N ASN A 28 21.70 4.07 1.26
CA ASN A 28 20.66 5.10 1.22
C ASN A 28 19.56 4.81 2.27
N PRO A 29 19.82 5.13 3.56
CA PRO A 29 18.91 4.81 4.65
C PRO A 29 17.63 5.64 4.64
N ALA A 30 17.66 6.84 4.05
CA ALA A 30 16.52 7.75 4.00
C ALA A 30 15.59 7.54 2.79
N ASN A 31 15.85 6.52 1.96
CA ASN A 31 15.04 6.26 0.77
C ASN A 31 13.85 5.34 1.08
N GLU A 32 12.68 5.96 1.15
CA GLU A 32 11.41 5.30 1.43
C GLU A 32 11.04 4.18 0.44
N VAL A 33 11.44 4.27 -0.83
CA VAL A 33 11.12 3.26 -1.85
C VAL A 33 11.88 1.96 -1.60
N LEU A 34 13.14 2.05 -1.13
CA LEU A 34 13.93 0.88 -0.74
C LEU A 34 13.35 0.18 0.48
N TRP A 35 12.84 0.96 1.43
CA TRP A 35 12.15 0.43 2.60
C TRP A 35 10.81 -0.20 2.24
N ALA A 36 10.00 0.45 1.40
CA ALA A 36 8.72 -0.07 0.94
C ALA A 36 8.89 -1.40 0.19
N GLU A 37 9.88 -1.49 -0.71
CA GLU A 37 10.18 -2.75 -1.39
C GLU A 37 10.60 -3.84 -0.42
N ALA A 38 11.42 -3.52 0.59
CA ALA A 38 11.83 -4.49 1.60
C ALA A 38 10.65 -5.03 2.43
N VAL A 39 9.70 -4.18 2.79
CA VAL A 39 8.46 -4.60 3.45
C VAL A 39 7.66 -5.55 2.53
N ALA A 40 7.54 -5.21 1.25
CA ALA A 40 6.80 -6.00 0.27
C ALA A 40 7.43 -7.39 0.03
N VAL A 41 8.76 -7.50 0.03
CA VAL A 41 9.48 -8.79 -0.04
C VAL A 41 9.10 -9.69 1.13
N GLU A 42 9.03 -9.16 2.36
CA GLU A 42 8.64 -9.97 3.52
C GLU A 42 7.17 -10.38 3.51
N GLU A 43 6.28 -9.56 2.96
CA GLU A 43 4.87 -9.94 2.75
C GLU A 43 4.76 -11.06 1.72
N ARG A 44 5.42 -10.93 0.57
CA ARG A 44 5.41 -11.97 -0.49
C ARG A 44 6.03 -13.28 0.00
N ALA A 45 7.14 -13.21 0.73
CA ALA A 45 7.77 -14.40 1.29
C ALA A 45 6.86 -15.13 2.28
N ALA A 46 6.09 -14.39 3.10
CA ALA A 46 5.13 -15.00 4.01
C ALA A 46 3.97 -15.67 3.28
N VAL A 47 3.44 -15.04 2.21
CA VAL A 47 2.42 -15.65 1.36
C VAL A 47 2.95 -16.93 0.71
N ALA A 48 4.16 -16.89 0.14
CA ALA A 48 4.80 -18.05 -0.48
C ALA A 48 4.99 -19.20 0.52
N ALA A 49 5.46 -18.90 1.74
CA ALA A 49 5.62 -19.89 2.80
C ALA A 49 4.27 -20.51 3.24
N SER A 50 3.20 -19.72 3.29
CA SER A 50 1.86 -20.20 3.64
C SER A 50 1.21 -21.05 2.54
N SER A 51 1.59 -20.84 1.28
CA SER A 51 1.08 -21.57 0.12
C SER A 51 1.86 -22.85 -0.20
N ALA A 52 3.01 -23.08 0.45
CA ALA A 52 3.80 -24.28 0.24
C ALA A 52 3.04 -25.50 0.79
N PRO A 53 2.87 -26.57 -0.01
CA PRO A 53 2.19 -27.77 0.46
C PRO A 53 2.96 -28.34 1.65
N SER A 54 2.29 -28.45 2.80
CA SER A 54 2.81 -29.14 3.97
C SER A 54 3.18 -30.56 3.58
N LEU A 55 4.48 -30.86 3.49
CA LEU A 55 5.00 -32.22 3.29
C LEU A 55 4.79 -33.13 4.53
N ALA A 56 4.02 -32.68 5.53
CA ALA A 56 3.59 -33.49 6.66
C ALA A 56 2.13 -33.92 6.47
N GLY A 57 1.92 -35.18 6.07
CA GLY A 57 0.63 -35.86 6.16
C GLY A 57 0.04 -36.27 4.81
N ALA A 58 0.55 -37.35 4.23
CA ALA A 58 -0.18 -38.08 3.21
C ALA A 58 -1.43 -38.74 3.84
N SER A 59 -2.62 -38.26 3.49
CA SER A 59 -3.81 -39.10 3.40
C SER A 59 -4.73 -38.56 2.31
N ALA A 60 -5.07 -39.45 1.38
CA ALA A 60 -5.93 -39.19 0.25
C ALA A 60 -7.36 -38.91 0.71
N GLY A 61 -7.91 -37.79 0.26
CA GLY A 61 -9.32 -37.43 0.46
C GLY A 61 -9.71 -36.35 -0.53
N VAL A 62 -10.36 -36.75 -1.61
CA VAL A 62 -10.94 -35.87 -2.64
C VAL A 62 -12.01 -35.00 -1.99
N GLY A 63 -11.85 -33.68 -2.07
CA GLY A 63 -12.85 -32.72 -1.62
C GLY A 63 -12.58 -31.34 -2.23
N ALA A 64 -13.43 -30.95 -3.17
CA ALA A 64 -13.44 -29.62 -3.77
C ALA A 64 -13.54 -28.54 -2.68
N GLY A 65 -12.48 -27.74 -2.54
CA GLY A 65 -12.41 -26.62 -1.60
C GLY A 65 -12.47 -25.31 -2.37
N THR A 66 -13.57 -24.58 -2.17
CA THR A 66 -13.71 -23.16 -2.50
C THR A 66 -12.46 -22.36 -2.13
N PRO A 67 -12.04 -21.34 -2.93
CA PRO A 67 -10.96 -20.46 -2.52
C PRO A 67 -11.39 -19.72 -1.24
N ALA A 68 -10.80 -20.12 -0.11
CA ALA A 68 -10.95 -19.46 1.16
C ALA A 68 -10.62 -17.95 1.01
N PRO A 69 -11.25 -17.07 1.79
CA PRO A 69 -10.99 -15.65 1.70
C PRO A 69 -9.52 -15.39 1.96
N ILE A 70 -8.89 -14.58 1.11
CA ILE A 70 -7.52 -14.08 1.26
C ILE A 70 -7.50 -13.21 2.51
N SER A 71 -7.45 -13.82 3.69
CA SER A 71 -7.20 -13.12 4.94
C SER A 71 -5.73 -12.75 4.92
N SER A 72 -5.42 -11.57 4.38
CA SER A 72 -4.08 -11.03 4.28
C SER A 72 -3.60 -10.63 5.68
N ALA A 73 -3.27 -11.62 6.52
CA ALA A 73 -2.55 -11.37 7.76
C ALA A 73 -1.16 -10.85 7.39
N THR A 74 -0.92 -9.56 7.60
CA THR A 74 0.39 -8.95 7.36
C THR A 74 1.45 -9.67 8.20
N SER A 75 2.52 -10.11 7.53
CA SER A 75 3.64 -10.84 8.15
C SER A 75 4.24 -10.07 9.34
N ALA A 76 4.57 -10.78 10.42
CA ALA A 76 5.30 -10.20 11.55
C ALA A 76 6.65 -9.60 11.12
N GLN A 77 7.34 -10.25 10.17
CA GLN A 77 8.59 -9.74 9.61
C GLN A 77 8.36 -8.44 8.83
N ALA A 78 7.28 -8.37 8.03
CA ALA A 78 6.91 -7.15 7.31
C ALA A 78 6.57 -5.99 8.26
N LYS A 79 5.83 -6.25 9.34
CA LYS A 79 5.52 -5.24 10.37
C LYS A 79 6.77 -4.73 11.07
N ALA A 80 7.70 -5.62 11.43
CA ALA A 80 8.97 -5.24 12.02
C ALA A 80 9.81 -4.39 11.07
N MET A 81 9.89 -4.79 9.79
CA MET A 81 10.57 -4.03 8.74
C MET A 81 9.96 -2.64 8.56
N LEU A 82 8.63 -2.54 8.54
CA LEU A 82 7.91 -1.28 8.37
C LEU A 82 8.08 -0.35 9.58
N SER A 83 8.12 -0.90 10.79
CA SER A 83 8.43 -0.13 12.00
C SER A 83 9.81 0.50 11.92
N ARG A 84 10.82 -0.27 11.51
CA ARG A 84 12.19 0.25 11.29
C ARG A 84 12.23 1.30 10.18
N ALA A 85 11.51 1.08 9.08
CA ALA A 85 11.40 2.04 7.99
C ALA A 85 10.87 3.40 8.46
N LEU A 86 9.86 3.42 9.32
CA LEU A 86 9.30 4.66 9.87
C LEU A 86 10.22 5.36 10.87
N GLN A 87 11.15 4.65 11.51
CA GLN A 87 12.17 5.28 12.36
C GLN A 87 13.19 6.05 11.51
N GLU A 88 13.60 5.47 10.38
CA GLU A 88 14.57 6.06 9.45
C GLU A 88 13.93 7.16 8.59
N CYS A 89 12.67 6.96 8.18
CA CYS A 89 11.92 7.84 7.29
C CYS A 89 10.58 8.29 7.92
N PRO A 90 10.59 9.12 8.98
CA PRO A 90 9.39 9.42 9.77
C PRO A 90 8.35 10.28 9.06
N SER A 91 8.73 11.01 8.00
CA SER A 91 7.84 11.88 7.21
C SER A 91 7.38 11.23 5.89
N SER A 92 7.75 9.97 5.64
CA SER A 92 7.45 9.30 4.37
C SER A 92 5.97 9.02 4.17
N GLY A 93 5.37 9.65 3.17
CA GLY A 93 3.96 9.40 2.82
C GLY A 93 3.72 7.94 2.42
N LEU A 94 4.67 7.35 1.69
CA LEU A 94 4.59 5.97 1.20
C LEU A 94 4.58 4.94 2.34
N LEU A 95 5.51 5.08 3.28
CA LEU A 95 5.62 4.16 4.42
C LEU A 95 4.43 4.32 5.37
N TRP A 96 3.94 5.54 5.59
CA TRP A 96 2.73 5.76 6.37
C TRP A 96 1.48 5.18 5.71
N ALA A 97 1.38 5.26 4.37
CA ALA A 97 0.29 4.62 3.63
C ALA A 97 0.31 3.09 3.81
N LEU A 98 1.47 2.45 3.70
CA LEU A 98 1.64 1.01 3.97
C LEU A 98 1.27 0.68 5.43
N ALA A 99 1.70 1.51 6.38
CA ALA A 99 1.47 1.30 7.81
C ALA A 99 -0.01 1.38 8.20
N LEU A 100 -0.81 2.15 7.47
CA LEU A 100 -2.27 2.20 7.65
C LEU A 100 -2.92 0.89 7.21
N TRP A 101 -2.46 0.29 6.11
CA TRP A 101 -3.02 -0.97 5.61
C TRP A 101 -2.61 -2.18 6.45
N SER A 102 -1.38 -2.17 7.00
CA SER A 102 -0.89 -3.22 7.89
C SER A 102 -1.60 -3.27 9.25
N GLU A 103 -2.29 -2.18 9.61
CA GLU A 103 -2.98 -2.05 10.89
C GLU A 103 -4.35 -2.73 10.87
N LEU A 104 -4.76 -3.25 12.04
CA LEU A 104 -6.12 -3.74 12.26
C LEU A 104 -7.13 -2.65 11.93
N ARG A 105 -8.23 -3.04 11.27
CA ARG A 105 -9.27 -2.12 10.78
C ARG A 105 -9.75 -1.13 11.85
N ALA A 106 -9.96 -1.59 13.09
CA ALA A 106 -10.43 -0.75 14.20
C ALA A 106 -9.45 0.38 14.57
N SER A 107 -8.14 0.14 14.44
CA SER A 107 -7.10 1.10 14.83
C SER A 107 -6.69 2.05 13.69
N ARG A 108 -7.15 1.79 12.45
CA ARG A 108 -6.75 2.58 11.27
C ARG A 108 -7.06 4.05 11.42
N LYS A 109 -8.24 4.41 11.94
CA LYS A 109 -8.63 5.83 12.11
C LYS A 109 -7.70 6.60 13.05
N THR A 110 -7.31 6.00 14.17
CA THR A 110 -6.36 6.61 15.11
C THR A 110 -5.01 6.81 14.44
N LYS A 111 -4.51 5.78 13.76
CA LYS A 111 -3.24 5.83 13.04
C LYS A 111 -3.25 6.83 11.88
N SER A 112 -4.40 7.07 11.25
CA SER A 112 -4.58 8.11 10.22
C SER A 112 -4.24 9.49 10.74
N VAL A 113 -4.67 9.81 11.96
CA VAL A 113 -4.42 11.13 12.58
C VAL A 113 -2.92 11.33 12.80
N ASP A 114 -2.23 10.30 13.28
CA ASP A 114 -0.78 10.36 13.48
C ASP A 114 -0.03 10.46 12.15
N ALA A 115 -0.44 9.69 11.14
CA ALA A 115 0.14 9.72 9.80
C ALA A 115 0.05 11.13 9.18
N LEU A 116 -1.12 11.77 9.26
CA LEU A 116 -1.32 13.13 8.74
C LEU A 116 -0.42 14.15 9.44
N ARG A 117 -0.31 14.07 10.77
CA ARG A 117 0.56 14.95 11.56
C ARG A 117 2.03 14.79 11.20
N LYS A 118 2.50 13.54 11.05
CA LYS A 118 3.91 13.23 10.78
C LYS A 118 4.33 13.56 9.35
N THR A 119 3.42 13.39 8.39
CA THR A 119 3.68 13.64 6.96
C THR A 119 3.27 15.03 6.49
N LYS A 120 2.75 15.87 7.40
CA LYS A 120 2.24 17.22 7.10
C LYS A 120 1.21 17.20 5.96
N ASP A 121 0.22 16.31 6.09
CA ASP A 121 -0.85 16.11 5.10
C ASP A 121 -0.33 15.74 3.70
N SER A 122 0.67 14.86 3.62
CA SER A 122 1.14 14.31 2.34
C SER A 122 -0.05 13.82 1.50
N PRO A 123 -0.14 14.19 0.21
CA PRO A 123 -1.28 13.84 -0.64
C PRO A 123 -1.55 12.33 -0.70
N LEU A 124 -0.50 11.51 -0.66
CA LEU A 124 -0.59 10.05 -0.65
C LEU A 124 -1.24 9.54 0.64
N VAL A 125 -0.92 10.14 1.79
CA VAL A 125 -1.55 9.81 3.08
C VAL A 125 -2.99 10.27 3.09
N VAL A 126 -3.29 11.49 2.61
CA VAL A 126 -4.66 12.01 2.50
C VAL A 126 -5.52 11.09 1.61
N CYS A 127 -5.00 10.67 0.47
CA CYS A 127 -5.66 9.69 -0.41
C CYS A 127 -5.84 8.32 0.29
N THR A 128 -4.86 7.88 1.07
CA THR A 128 -4.98 6.63 1.85
C THR A 128 -6.05 6.73 2.93
N VAL A 129 -6.16 7.87 3.61
CA VAL A 129 -7.23 8.14 4.58
C VAL A 129 -8.60 8.15 3.89
N ALA A 130 -8.71 8.74 2.69
CA ALA A 130 -9.93 8.68 1.88
C ALA A 130 -10.35 7.22 1.60
N ARG A 131 -9.38 6.38 1.22
CA ARG A 131 -9.61 4.94 0.99
C ARG A 131 -10.00 4.18 2.27
N VAL A 132 -9.45 4.54 3.43
CA VAL A 132 -9.85 3.96 4.73
C VAL A 132 -11.30 4.34 5.06
N LEU A 133 -11.67 5.61 4.90
CA LEU A 133 -13.05 6.08 5.11
C LEU A 133 -14.03 5.40 4.15
N TRP A 134 -13.64 5.24 2.89
CA TRP A 134 -14.42 4.51 1.90
C TRP A 134 -14.60 3.05 2.29
N ALA A 135 -13.54 2.38 2.74
CA ALA A 135 -13.63 1.01 3.24
C ALA A 135 -14.54 0.90 4.47
N ASP A 136 -14.63 1.94 5.29
CA ASP A 136 -15.53 2.06 6.45
C ASP A 136 -16.95 2.50 6.10
N ARG A 137 -17.30 2.54 4.80
CA ARG A 137 -18.62 2.95 4.27
C ARG A 137 -18.98 4.42 4.56
N MET A 138 -18.01 5.25 4.92
CA MET A 138 -18.18 6.70 5.10
C MET A 138 -18.03 7.43 3.76
N VAL A 139 -18.97 7.20 2.84
CA VAL A 139 -18.89 7.62 1.43
C VAL A 139 -18.81 9.15 1.27
N GLU A 140 -19.69 9.90 1.95
CA GLU A 140 -19.72 11.37 1.82
C GLU A 140 -18.36 11.99 2.17
N ARG A 141 -17.80 11.60 3.33
CA ARG A 141 -16.48 12.06 3.76
C ARG A 141 -15.37 11.58 2.83
N ALA A 142 -15.46 10.37 2.28
CA ALA A 142 -14.40 9.87 1.38
C ALA A 142 -14.23 10.77 0.15
N GLY A 143 -15.33 11.26 -0.43
CA GLY A 143 -15.29 12.20 -1.56
C GLY A 143 -14.53 13.49 -1.24
N ASP A 144 -14.84 14.13 -0.10
CA ASP A 144 -14.15 15.35 0.35
C ASP A 144 -12.64 15.12 0.52
N TRP A 145 -12.25 13.96 1.05
CA TRP A 145 -10.84 13.61 1.24
C TRP A 145 -10.11 13.33 -0.07
N PHE A 146 -10.76 12.75 -1.07
CA PHE A 146 -10.18 12.64 -2.42
C PHE A 146 -10.00 14.01 -3.08
N GLY A 147 -10.99 14.90 -2.94
CA GLY A 147 -10.89 16.28 -3.40
C GLY A 147 -9.74 17.03 -2.72
N ARG A 148 -9.57 16.86 -1.41
CA ARG A 148 -8.44 17.42 -0.67
C ARG A 148 -7.10 16.87 -1.16
N ALA A 149 -6.99 15.56 -1.39
CA ALA A 149 -5.73 14.95 -1.84
C ALA A 149 -5.26 15.49 -3.20
N THR A 150 -6.18 15.60 -4.17
CA THR A 150 -5.87 16.16 -5.50
C THR A 150 -5.62 17.66 -5.49
N ALA A 151 -6.20 18.40 -4.54
CA ALA A 151 -5.92 19.82 -4.36
C ALA A 151 -4.52 20.09 -3.78
N THR A 152 -4.03 19.19 -2.91
CA THR A 152 -2.67 19.32 -2.34
C THR A 152 -1.59 19.07 -3.39
N ASP A 153 -1.75 18.02 -4.20
CA ASP A 153 -0.82 17.70 -5.29
C ASP A 153 -1.58 17.09 -6.47
N PRO A 154 -1.89 17.90 -7.50
CA PRO A 154 -2.58 17.43 -8.70
C PRO A 154 -1.74 16.50 -9.58
N ASP A 155 -0.42 16.42 -9.40
CA ASP A 155 0.48 15.69 -10.30
C ASP A 155 0.52 14.18 -10.00
N LEU A 156 -0.05 13.76 -8.86
CA LEU A 156 -0.13 12.36 -8.48
C LEU A 156 -1.31 11.63 -9.15
N GLY A 157 -1.01 10.90 -10.22
CA GLY A 157 -1.99 10.19 -11.05
C GLY A 157 -2.80 9.13 -10.30
N ASP A 158 -2.16 8.44 -9.34
CA ASP A 158 -2.81 7.42 -8.53
C ASP A 158 -4.00 7.97 -7.73
N VAL A 159 -3.90 9.20 -7.24
CA VAL A 159 -4.95 9.84 -6.46
C VAL A 159 -6.19 10.04 -7.32
N TRP A 160 -6.01 10.49 -8.57
CA TRP A 160 -7.08 10.62 -9.56
C TRP A 160 -7.71 9.27 -9.91
N ALA A 161 -6.89 8.23 -10.10
CA ALA A 161 -7.37 6.88 -10.40
C ALA A 161 -8.24 6.33 -9.26
N TRP A 162 -7.83 6.50 -8.01
CA TRP A 162 -8.62 6.12 -6.84
C TRP A 162 -9.92 6.91 -6.73
N TRP A 163 -9.87 8.22 -6.94
CA TRP A 163 -11.07 9.05 -6.90
C TRP A 163 -12.07 8.68 -7.99
N LEU A 164 -11.61 8.47 -9.23
CA LEU A 164 -12.47 8.03 -10.32
C LEU A 164 -13.11 6.67 -10.04
N LYS A 165 -12.36 5.73 -9.43
CA LYS A 165 -12.90 4.44 -9.00
C LYS A 165 -13.99 4.60 -7.93
N PHE A 166 -13.83 5.53 -6.99
CA PHE A 166 -14.82 5.86 -5.99
C PHE A 166 -16.11 6.43 -6.62
N GLU A 167 -16.00 7.42 -7.52
CA GLU A 167 -17.15 8.04 -8.19
C GLU A 167 -17.89 7.07 -9.14
N ARG A 168 -17.21 6.03 -9.63
CA ARG A 168 -17.87 4.94 -10.38
C ARG A 168 -18.75 4.06 -9.50
N GLN A 169 -18.43 3.92 -8.22
CA GLN A 169 -19.19 3.06 -7.30
C GLN A 169 -20.29 3.82 -6.56
N HIS A 170 -20.07 5.09 -6.24
CA HIS A 170 -20.94 5.86 -5.36
C HIS A 170 -21.45 7.18 -5.97
N GLY A 171 -20.82 7.66 -7.03
CA GLY A 171 -21.11 8.95 -7.65
C GLY A 171 -22.08 8.88 -8.82
N ASN A 172 -22.53 10.06 -9.24
CA ASN A 172 -23.33 10.27 -10.44
C ASN A 172 -22.45 10.49 -11.68
N GLU A 173 -23.02 10.36 -12.88
CA GLU A 173 -22.29 10.59 -14.15
C GLU A 173 -21.65 11.98 -14.19
N LYS A 174 -22.35 13.01 -13.68
CA LYS A 174 -21.81 14.37 -13.58
C LYS A 174 -20.55 14.45 -12.73
N GLN A 175 -20.49 13.74 -11.60
CA GLN A 175 -19.33 13.76 -10.71
C GLN A 175 -18.13 13.04 -11.35
N ARG A 176 -18.38 11.91 -12.03
CA ARG A 176 -17.36 11.21 -12.82
C ARG A 176 -16.74 12.12 -13.88
N GLU A 177 -17.57 12.87 -14.60
CA GLU A 177 -17.09 13.77 -15.64
C GLU A 177 -16.32 14.97 -15.05
N ILE A 178 -16.73 15.48 -13.89
CA ILE A 178 -15.96 16.51 -13.17
C ILE A 178 -14.57 15.99 -12.80
N VAL A 179 -14.46 14.79 -12.23
CA VAL A 179 -13.16 14.20 -11.88
C VAL A 179 -12.31 13.97 -13.12
N ARG A 180 -12.89 13.46 -14.21
CA ARG A 180 -12.20 13.28 -15.50
C ARG A 180 -11.67 14.61 -16.04
N THR A 181 -12.52 15.63 -16.10
CA THR A 181 -12.16 16.96 -16.61
C THR A 181 -11.03 17.56 -15.80
N LYS A 182 -11.10 17.48 -14.46
CA LYS A 182 -10.04 17.96 -13.56
C LYS A 182 -8.74 17.18 -13.73
N CYS A 183 -8.82 15.86 -13.87
CA CYS A 183 -7.64 15.01 -14.10
C CYS A 183 -6.95 15.33 -15.42
N VAL A 184 -7.72 15.56 -16.50
CA VAL A 184 -7.17 15.96 -17.80
C VAL A 184 -6.53 17.33 -17.72
N ALA A 185 -7.16 18.29 -17.02
CA ALA A 185 -6.57 19.62 -16.83
C ALA A 185 -5.30 19.61 -15.96
N ALA A 186 -5.16 18.65 -15.04
CA ALA A 186 -4.01 18.53 -14.17
C ALA A 186 -2.80 17.85 -14.82
N GLU A 187 -3.03 17.05 -15.88
CA GLU A 187 -1.99 16.23 -16.57
C GLU A 187 -0.99 15.58 -15.59
N PRO A 188 -1.42 14.64 -14.74
CA PRO A 188 -0.54 14.03 -13.75
C PRO A 188 0.51 13.11 -14.38
N HIS A 189 1.77 13.28 -14.00
CA HIS A 189 2.91 12.51 -14.53
C HIS A 189 3.53 11.58 -13.48
N HIS A 190 3.26 11.80 -12.19
CA HIS A 190 3.91 11.04 -11.13
C HIS A 190 2.97 10.02 -10.48
N SER A 191 3.52 8.86 -10.18
CA SER A 191 2.93 7.89 -9.27
C SER A 191 4.04 7.18 -8.49
N PRO A 192 3.87 6.94 -7.18
CA PRO A 192 4.82 6.16 -6.39
C PRO A 192 4.74 4.65 -6.66
N VAL A 193 3.81 4.17 -7.52
CA VAL A 193 3.57 2.74 -7.79
C VAL A 193 3.73 2.39 -9.26
#